data_AF-A0A1Q8S289-F1
#
_entry.id   AF-A0A1Q8S289-F1
#
_cell.length_a   1.000
_cell.length_b   1.000
_cell.length_c   1.000
_cell.angle_alpha   90.00
_cell.angle_beta   90.00
_cell.angle_gamma   90.00
#
_symmetry.space_group_name_H-M   'P 1'
#
loop_
_entity.id
_entity.type
_entity.pdbx_description
1 polymer ?
#
loop_
_entity_poly.entity_id
_entity_poly.type
_entity_poly.pdbx_seq_one_letter_code
_entity_poly.pdbx_strand_id
1 'polypeptide(L)'
;MFVFSNGSGATNGAVEYGFVIYGGSKRVALGCDRLGLAKVFDAEVEGARAGLRRALQTHHVQPVQMCIDNTSVIQDIRCKVLDLS
;
A
#
# COMPACT_ATOMS: atom_id res chain seq x y z
N MET A 1 -13.41 4.57 3.10
CA MET A 1 -12.85 3.27 2.64
C MET A 1 -11.49 3.06 3.29
N PHE A 2 -11.16 1.84 3.72
CA PHE A 2 -9.88 1.54 4.38
C PHE A 2 -8.98 0.70 3.48
N VAL A 3 -7.73 1.11 3.30
CA VAL A 3 -6.69 0.34 2.61
C VAL A 3 -5.64 -0.04 3.63
N PHE A 4 -5.38 -1.34 3.80
CA PHE A 4 -4.27 -1.83 4.60
C PHE A 4 -3.19 -2.33 3.65
N SER A 5 -1.95 -1.88 3.84
CA SER A 5 -0.77 -2.35 3.10
C SER A 5 0.18 -3.06 4.05
N ASN A 6 0.85 -4.09 3.55
CA ASN A 6 1.94 -4.76 4.23
C ASN A 6 2.99 -5.22 3.21
N GLY A 7 4.22 -5.40 3.66
CA GLY A 7 5.29 -6.00 2.89
C GLY A 7 5.96 -7.11 3.68
N SER A 8 6.57 -8.04 2.97
CA SER A 8 7.33 -9.12 3.58
C SER A 8 8.59 -9.40 2.77
N GLY A 9 9.59 -9.98 3.43
CA GLY A 9 10.86 -10.35 2.82
C GLY A 9 11.16 -11.82 3.04
N ALA A 10 11.68 -12.47 2.00
CA ALA A 10 12.27 -13.79 2.05
C ALA A 10 13.75 -13.72 2.44
N THR A 11 14.30 -14.83 2.93
CA THR A 11 15.70 -14.93 3.38
C THR A 11 16.73 -14.67 2.27
N ASN A 12 16.35 -14.83 1.00
CA ASN A 12 17.17 -14.53 -0.17
C ASN A 12 17.14 -13.03 -0.55
N GLY A 13 16.50 -12.18 0.23
CA GLY A 13 16.37 -10.74 -0.02
C GLY A 13 15.27 -10.37 -1.02
N ALA A 14 14.53 -11.34 -1.55
CA ALA A 14 13.36 -11.05 -2.36
C ALA A 14 12.22 -10.54 -1.46
N VAL A 15 11.48 -9.53 -1.92
CA VAL A 15 10.36 -8.95 -1.18
C VAL A 15 9.07 -8.97 -1.99
N GLU A 16 7.96 -9.01 -1.28
CA GLU A 16 6.61 -8.96 -1.82
C GLU A 16 5.74 -8.02 -0.99
N TYR A 17 4.67 -7.53 -1.60
CA TYR A 17 3.71 -6.67 -0.96
C TYR A 17 2.31 -7.22 -1.09
N GLY A 18 1.43 -6.82 -0.17
CA GLY A 18 0.01 -7.12 -0.22
C GLY A 18 -0.81 -5.93 0.27
N PHE A 19 -2.01 -5.81 -0.26
CA PHE A 19 -3.00 -4.87 0.25
C PHE A 19 -4.39 -5.48 0.32
N VAL A 20 -5.22 -4.94 1.22
CA VAL A 20 -6.65 -5.27 1.31
C VAL A 20 -7.47 -3.99 1.50
N ILE A 21 -8.63 -3.94 0.85
CA ILE A 21 -9.55 -2.81 0.87
C ILE A 21 -10.85 -3.21 1.56
N TYR A 22 -11.27 -2.43 2.55
CA TYR A 22 -12.55 -2.58 3.24
C TYR A 22 -13.46 -1.37 3.03
N GLY A 23 -14.71 -1.64 2.66
CA GLY A 23 -15.82 -0.69 2.63
C GLY A 23 -16.79 -1.03 3.75
N GLY A 24 -16.72 -0.30 4.86
CA GLY A 24 -17.37 -0.72 6.11
C GLY A 24 -16.80 -2.06 6.59
N SER A 25 -17.67 -3.01 6.92
CA SER A 25 -17.27 -4.38 7.33
C SER A 25 -17.00 -5.34 6.17
N LYS A 26 -17.20 -4.90 4.91
CA LYS A 26 -17.06 -5.77 3.74
C LYS A 26 -15.69 -5.58 3.09
N ARG A 27 -15.01 -6.70 2.82
CA ARG A 27 -13.81 -6.72 1.96
C ARG A 27 -14.23 -6.44 0.50
N VAL A 28 -13.66 -5.39 -0.08
CA VAL A 28 -14.00 -4.89 -1.42
C VAL A 28 -13.01 -5.43 -2.46
N ALA A 29 -11.72 -5.40 -2.16
CA ALA A 29 -10.67 -5.89 -3.05
C ALA A 29 -9.42 -6.28 -2.24
N LEU A 30 -8.54 -7.06 -2.84
CA LEU A 30 -7.19 -7.33 -2.35
C LEU A 30 -6.25 -7.51 -3.55
N GLY A 31 -4.96 -7.42 -3.30
CA GLY A 31 -3.93 -7.69 -4.29
C GLY A 31 -2.58 -7.92 -3.63
N CYS A 32 -1.68 -8.57 -4.34
CA CYS A 32 -0.30 -8.74 -3.96
C CYS A 32 0.58 -8.86 -5.20
N ASP A 33 1.85 -8.50 -5.08
CA ASP A 33 2.86 -8.71 -6.11
C ASP A 33 4.27 -8.73 -5.50
N ARG A 34 5.27 -9.06 -6.33
CA ARG A 34 6.68 -9.17 -5.95
C ARG A 34 7.51 -8.05 -6.57
N LEU A 35 8.49 -7.55 -5.82
CA LEU A 35 9.48 -6.58 -6.32
C LEU A 35 10.84 -7.21 -6.61
N GLY A 36 11.03 -8.49 -6.28
CA GLY A 36 12.33 -9.13 -6.37
C GLY A 36 13.27 -8.62 -5.28
N LEU A 37 14.55 -8.43 -5.57
CA LEU A 37 15.53 -7.96 -4.59
C LEU A 37 15.29 -6.48 -4.25
N ALA A 38 14.74 -6.21 -3.06
CA ALA A 38 14.54 -4.87 -2.55
C ALA A 38 14.43 -4.89 -1.01
N LYS A 39 14.10 -3.76 -0.38
CA LYS A 39 13.82 -3.70 1.06
C LYS A 39 12.33 -3.90 1.33
N VAL A 40 11.98 -4.41 2.51
CA VAL A 40 10.58 -4.63 2.90
C VAL A 40 9.78 -3.32 2.87
N PHE A 41 10.41 -2.20 3.23
CA PHE A 41 9.76 -0.89 3.13
C PHE A 41 9.47 -0.49 1.68
N ASP A 42 10.30 -0.86 0.70
CA ASP A 42 10.01 -0.62 -0.73
C ASP A 42 8.74 -1.36 -1.14
N ALA A 43 8.58 -2.60 -0.64
CA ALA A 43 7.39 -3.40 -0.86
C ALA A 43 6.15 -2.77 -0.21
N GLU A 44 6.23 -2.33 1.04
CA GLU A 44 5.10 -1.67 1.70
C GLU A 44 4.67 -0.36 1.01
N VAL A 45 5.62 0.45 0.52
CA VAL A 45 5.34 1.65 -0.28
C VAL A 45 4.59 1.27 -1.56
N GLU A 46 5.02 0.24 -2.26
CA GLU A 46 4.39 -0.22 -3.49
C GLU A 46 3.00 -0.83 -3.24
N GLY A 47 2.83 -1.59 -2.16
CA GLY A 47 1.53 -2.09 -1.71
C GLY A 47 0.56 -0.96 -1.35
N ALA A 48 1.07 0.08 -0.70
CA ALA A 48 0.29 1.28 -0.39
C ALA A 48 -0.15 1.99 -1.68
N ARG A 49 0.79 2.22 -2.61
CA ARG A 49 0.51 2.84 -3.91
C ARG A 49 -0.52 2.06 -4.72
N ALA A 50 -0.34 0.74 -4.83
CA ALA A 50 -1.24 -0.15 -5.56
C ALA A 50 -2.64 -0.19 -4.92
N GLY A 51 -2.71 -0.31 -3.58
CA GLY A 51 -3.95 -0.31 -2.83
C GLY A 51 -4.72 1.01 -2.94
N LEU A 52 -4.04 2.16 -2.86
CA LEU A 52 -4.67 3.47 -3.07
C LEU A 52 -5.20 3.63 -4.49
N ARG A 53 -4.41 3.28 -5.50
CA ARG A 53 -4.85 3.33 -6.89
C ARG A 53 -6.10 2.47 -7.09
N ARG A 54 -6.11 1.25 -6.57
CA ARG A 54 -7.26 0.35 -6.67
C ARG A 54 -8.46 0.90 -5.91
N ALA A 55 -8.26 1.52 -4.74
CA ALA A 55 -9.30 2.17 -3.97
C ALA A 55 -9.98 3.31 -4.75
N LEU A 56 -9.18 4.21 -5.33
CA LEU A 56 -9.66 5.35 -6.12
C LEU A 56 -10.44 4.90 -7.37
N GLN A 57 -10.05 3.79 -7.99
CA GLN A 57 -10.78 3.19 -9.13
C GLN A 57 -12.08 2.51 -8.71
N THR A 58 -12.22 2.11 -7.45
CA THR A 58 -13.41 1.37 -6.98
C THR A 58 -14.48 2.33 -6.46
N HIS A 59 -14.09 3.43 -5.82
CA HIS A 59 -15.03 4.40 -5.26
C HIS A 59 -14.46 5.83 -5.35
N HIS A 60 -15.14 6.69 -6.11
CA HIS A 60 -14.73 8.07 -6.36
C HIS A 60 -15.23 9.09 -5.32
N VAL A 61 -16.14 8.70 -4.42
CA VAL A 61 -16.98 9.66 -3.66
C VAL A 61 -16.70 9.67 -2.15
N GLN A 62 -15.87 8.75 -1.63
CA GLN A 62 -15.56 8.69 -0.20
C GLN A 62 -14.08 8.86 0.07
N PRO A 63 -13.70 9.52 1.19
CA PRO A 63 -12.32 9.54 1.65
C PRO A 63 -11.73 8.13 1.76
N VAL A 64 -10.52 7.97 1.23
CA VAL A 64 -9.71 6.76 1.39
C VAL A 64 -8.79 6.97 2.58
N GLN A 65 -8.94 6.14 3.61
CA GLN A 65 -8.01 6.07 4.73
C GLN A 65 -7.06 4.91 4.48
N MET A 66 -5.77 5.18 4.61
CA MET A 66 -4.73 4.17 4.45
C MET A 66 -4.11 3.86 5.81
N CYS A 67 -3.96 2.58 6.09
CA CYS A 67 -3.34 2.03 7.28
C CYS A 67 -2.02 1.37 6.88
N ILE A 68 -0.93 1.91 7.41
CA ILE A 68 0.44 1.43 7.23
C ILE A 68 1.05 1.41 8.62
N ASP A 69 1.65 0.28 9.01
CA ASP A 69 2.30 0.10 10.31
C ASP A 69 3.76 0.59 10.33
N ASN A 70 4.36 0.80 9.16
CA ASN A 70 5.72 1.30 9.03
C ASN A 70 5.81 2.81 8.79
N THR A 71 6.36 3.54 9.77
CA THR A 71 6.54 4.99 9.71
C THR A 71 7.45 5.46 8.56
N SER A 72 8.44 4.66 8.14
CA SER A 72 9.33 5.03 7.02
C SER A 72 8.56 5.14 5.70
N VAL A 73 7.57 4.26 5.51
CA VAL A 73 6.67 4.26 4.35
C VAL A 73 5.74 5.48 4.37
N ILE A 74 5.22 5.84 5.56
CA ILE A 74 4.40 7.05 5.74
C ILE A 74 5.20 8.30 5.36
N GLN A 75 6.48 8.37 5.74
CA GLN A 75 7.36 9.47 5.39
C GLN A 75 7.64 9.52 3.89
N ASP A 76 8.01 8.40 3.26
CA ASP A 76 8.28 8.34 1.81
C ASP A 76 7.07 8.77 0.96
N ILE A 77 5.86 8.31 1.32
CA ILE A 77 4.62 8.71 0.64
C ILE A 77 4.37 10.22 0.81
N ARG A 78 4.58 10.77 2.01
CA ARG A 78 4.39 12.21 2.26
C ARG A 78 5.38 13.07 1.48
N CYS A 79 6.65 12.66 1.43
CA CYS A 79 7.68 13.39 0.70
C CYS A 79 7.40 13.40 -0.81
N LYS A 80 7.02 12.25 -1.39
CA LYS A 80 6.67 12.16 -2.81
C LYS A 80 5.45 13.01 -3.21
N VAL A 81 4.50 13.21 -2.29
CA VAL A 81 3.34 14.08 -2.54
C VAL A 81 3.75 15.55 -2.58
N LEU A 82 4.73 15.96 -1.77
CA LEU A 82 5.24 17.34 -1.75
C LEU A 82 6.12 17.65 -2.97
N ASP A 83 6.81 16.66 -3.54
CA ASP A 83 7.60 16.82 -4.78
C ASP A 83 6.73 17.03 -6.04
N LEU A 84 5.41 16.85 -5.92
CA LEU A 84 4.44 17.00 -7.02
C LEU A 84 3.55 18.26 -6.89
N SER A 85 3.77 19.08 -5.86
CA SER A 85 3.01 20.33 -5.58
C SER A 85 3.84 21.58 -5.80
#